data_AF-A0A1X6Z1L6-F1
#
_entry.id   AF-A0A1X6Z1L6-F1
#
_cell.length_a   1.000
_cell.length_b   1.000
_cell.length_c   1.000
_cell.angle_alpha   90.00
_cell.angle_beta   90.00
_cell.angle_gamma   90.00
#
_symmetry.space_group_name_H-M   'P 1'
#
loop_
_entity.id
_entity.type
_entity.pdbx_description
1 polymer ?
#
loop_
_entity_poly.entity_id
_entity_poly.type
_entity_poly.pdbx_seq_one_letter_code
_entity_poly.pdbx_strand_id
1 'polypeptide(L)'
;MALEGDSTALRLCLERIAPTRKDAPVNFNLPPIGSAEDASEAAQAVLQAVSDGEVTPLEGATVMGLVDQYRRVLETTDYERRLKALEAQK
;
A
#
# COMPACT_ATOMS: atom_id res chain seq x y z
N MET A 1 32.56 -6.37 -39.30
CA MET A 1 31.37 -7.07 -38.76
C MET A 1 31.17 -6.75 -37.27
N ALA A 2 31.11 -5.48 -36.90
CA ALA A 2 30.93 -5.02 -35.51
C ALA A 2 30.04 -3.76 -35.42
N LEU A 3 29.28 -3.48 -36.50
CA LEU A 3 28.48 -2.25 -36.64
C LEU A 3 26.98 -2.51 -36.50
N GLU A 4 26.53 -3.76 -36.44
CA GLU A 4 25.11 -4.08 -36.30
C GLU A 4 24.60 -4.00 -34.85
N GLY A 5 25.50 -3.92 -33.86
CA GLY A 5 25.16 -3.78 -32.45
C GLY A 5 24.41 -5.00 -31.89
N ASP A 6 24.89 -5.58 -30.79
CA ASP A 6 24.12 -6.62 -30.12
C ASP A 6 22.95 -5.98 -29.36
N SER A 7 21.76 -6.02 -29.98
CA SER A 7 20.52 -5.50 -29.39
C SER A 7 20.19 -6.14 -28.03
N THR A 8 20.63 -7.37 -27.77
CA THR A 8 20.48 -8.05 -26.49
C THR A 8 21.38 -7.42 -25.44
N ALA A 9 22.66 -7.19 -25.79
CA ALA A 9 23.60 -6.52 -24.90
C ALA A 9 23.17 -5.08 -24.57
N LEU A 10 22.68 -4.34 -25.57
CA LEU A 10 22.12 -3.00 -25.40
C LEU A 10 20.90 -2.99 -24.46
N ARG A 11 19.98 -3.94 -24.64
CA ARG A 11 18.80 -4.09 -23.78
C ARG A 11 19.18 -4.38 -22.33
N LEU A 12 20.14 -5.29 -22.09
CA LEU A 12 20.66 -5.59 -20.74
C LEU A 12 21.30 -4.36 -20.09
N CYS A 13 22.04 -3.55 -20.85
CA CYS A 13 22.60 -2.30 -20.36
C CYS A 13 21.51 -1.28 -20.01
N LEU A 14 20.48 -1.13 -20.86
CA LEU A 14 19.36 -0.23 -20.61
C LEU A 14 18.52 -0.62 -19.39
N GLU A 15 18.22 -1.91 -19.21
CA GLU A 15 17.50 -2.42 -18.03
C GLU A 15 18.28 -2.15 -16.72
N ARG A 16 19.60 -1.96 -16.79
CA ARG A 16 20.44 -1.63 -15.63
C ARG A 16 20.63 -0.13 -15.40
N ILE A 17 20.72 0.65 -16.48
CA ILE A 17 20.89 2.12 -16.41
C ILE A 17 19.57 2.81 -16.06
N ALA A 18 18.46 2.34 -16.61
CA ALA A 18 17.12 2.87 -16.39
C ALA A 18 16.17 1.71 -16.02
N PRO A 19 16.34 1.09 -14.84
CA PRO A 19 15.46 0.02 -14.41
C PRO A 19 14.03 0.54 -14.30
N THR A 20 13.06 -0.29 -14.67
CA THR A 20 11.65 -0.02 -14.41
C THR A 20 11.47 0.24 -12.92
N ARG A 21 10.94 1.40 -12.54
CA ARG A 21 10.65 1.72 -11.13
C ARG A 21 9.61 0.72 -10.64
N LYS A 22 10.01 -0.19 -9.75
CA LYS A 22 9.14 -1.22 -9.18
C LYS A 22 8.33 -0.71 -7.99
N ASP A 23 8.93 0.14 -7.15
CA ASP A 23 8.33 0.65 -5.92
C ASP A 23 8.51 2.16 -5.86
N ALA A 24 7.67 2.89 -6.59
CA ALA A 24 7.59 4.34 -6.42
C ALA A 24 6.77 4.64 -5.14
N PRO A 25 7.14 5.68 -4.35
CA PRO A 25 6.29 6.14 -3.26
C PRO A 25 4.93 6.57 -3.78
N VAL A 26 3.86 6.09 -3.15
CA VAL A 26 2.49 6.53 -3.41
C VAL A 26 2.24 7.78 -2.58
N ASN A 27 1.91 8.90 -3.24
CA ASN A 27 1.61 10.17 -2.59
C ASN A 27 0.12 10.44 -2.67
N PHE A 28 -0.58 10.35 -1.54
CA PHE A 28 -1.98 10.73 -1.40
C PHE A 28 -2.25 11.06 0.07
N ASN A 29 -3.34 11.76 0.35
CA ASN A 29 -3.74 12.06 1.72
C ASN A 29 -4.51 10.88 2.33
N LEU A 30 -3.83 10.09 3.16
CA LEU A 30 -4.45 9.01 3.92
C LEU A 30 -4.96 9.56 5.28
N PRO A 31 -6.28 9.52 5.56
CA PRO A 31 -6.78 9.93 6.87
C PRO A 31 -6.25 9.01 7.99
N PRO A 32 -6.15 9.52 9.23
CA PRO A 32 -5.71 8.73 10.36
C PRO A 32 -6.68 7.58 10.64
N ILE A 33 -6.15 6.44 11.07
CA ILE A 33 -6.95 5.25 11.39
C ILE A 33 -6.79 4.95 12.88
N GLY A 34 -7.85 5.16 13.66
CA GLY A 34 -7.95 4.79 15.07
C GLY A 34 -9.07 3.78 15.36
N SER A 35 -9.98 3.60 14.40
CA SER A 35 -11.14 2.72 14.52
C SER A 35 -11.42 1.96 13.22
N ALA A 36 -12.39 1.03 13.25
CA ALA A 36 -12.88 0.36 12.05
C ALA A 36 -13.65 1.30 11.12
N GLU A 37 -14.29 2.34 11.67
CA GLU A 37 -14.98 3.39 10.89
C GLU A 37 -13.94 4.24 10.13
N ASP A 38 -12.88 4.66 10.82
CA ASP A 38 -11.77 5.41 10.21
C ASP A 38 -11.08 4.59 9.10
N ALA A 39 -11.01 3.26 9.24
CA ALA A 39 -10.48 2.39 8.19
C ALA A 39 -11.38 2.40 6.93
N SER A 40 -12.69 2.57 7.09
CA SER A 40 -13.62 2.76 5.97
C SER A 40 -13.42 4.12 5.31
N GLU A 41 -13.20 5.18 6.09
CA GLU A 41 -12.89 6.52 5.55
C GLU A 41 -11.56 6.51 4.78
N ALA A 42 -10.55 5.83 5.32
CA ALA A 42 -9.28 5.61 4.64
C ALA A 42 -9.45 4.85 3.32
N ALA A 43 -10.27 3.79 3.30
CA ALA A 43 -10.59 3.07 2.08
C ALA A 43 -11.27 3.97 1.04
N GLN A 44 -12.20 4.83 1.47
CA GLN A 44 -12.83 5.81 0.59
C GLN A 44 -11.83 6.81 0.01
N ALA A 45 -10.90 7.33 0.82
CA ALA A 45 -9.85 8.23 0.35
C ALA A 45 -8.96 7.59 -0.72
N VAL A 46 -8.63 6.29 -0.56
CA VAL A 46 -7.88 5.53 -1.57
C VAL A 46 -8.68 5.39 -2.87
N LEU A 47 -9.97 5.05 -2.79
CA LEU A 47 -10.82 4.95 -3.98
C LEU A 47 -10.93 6.28 -4.73
N GLN A 48 -11.03 7.40 -3.99
CA GLN A 48 -11.09 8.73 -4.57
C GLN A 48 -9.78 9.08 -5.29
N ALA A 49 -8.62 8.85 -4.66
CA ALA A 49 -7.32 9.09 -5.28
C ALA A 49 -7.12 8.25 -6.56
N VAL A 50 -7.68 7.04 -6.60
CA VAL A 50 -7.67 6.19 -7.80
C VAL A 50 -8.62 6.74 -8.87
N SER A 51 -9.82 7.19 -8.51
CA SER A 51 -10.77 7.75 -9.49
C SER A 51 -10.28 9.06 -10.09
N ASP A 52 -9.53 9.85 -9.34
CA ASP A 52 -8.97 11.13 -9.77
C ASP A 52 -7.67 10.95 -10.59
N GLY A 53 -7.13 9.73 -10.63
CA GLY A 53 -5.92 9.39 -11.38
C GLY A 53 -4.62 9.80 -10.68
N GLU A 54 -4.67 10.20 -9.41
CA GLU A 54 -3.47 10.49 -8.59
C GLU A 54 -2.72 9.21 -8.23
N VAL A 55 -3.46 8.10 -8.08
CA VAL A 55 -2.93 6.78 -7.73
C VAL A 55 -3.42 5.76 -8.76
N THR A 56 -2.55 4.87 -9.21
CA THR A 56 -2.97 3.81 -10.15
C THR A 56 -3.84 2.75 -9.44
N PRO A 57 -4.70 2.02 -10.17
CA PRO A 57 -5.48 0.93 -9.57
C PRO A 57 -4.62 -0.14 -8.87
N LEU A 58 -3.40 -0.39 -9.38
CA LEU A 58 -2.48 -1.35 -8.78
C LEU A 58 -1.93 -0.84 -7.45
N GLU A 59 -1.46 0.41 -7.41
CA GLU A 59 -1.01 1.05 -6.17
C GLU A 59 -2.14 1.14 -5.14
N GLY A 60 -3.35 1.50 -5.57
CA GLY A 60 -4.53 1.56 -4.71
C GLY A 60 -4.86 0.21 -4.08
N ALA A 61 -4.76 -0.89 -4.85
CA ALA A 61 -4.93 -2.23 -4.31
C ALA A 61 -3.87 -2.59 -3.25
N THR A 62 -2.62 -2.20 -3.47
CA THR A 62 -1.54 -2.38 -2.49
C THR A 62 -1.81 -1.61 -1.20
N VAL A 63 -2.21 -0.34 -1.31
CA VAL A 63 -2.54 0.51 -0.16
C VAL A 63 -3.75 -0.01 0.61
N MET A 64 -4.81 -0.44 -0.08
CA MET A 64 -5.97 -1.08 0.56
C MET A 64 -5.59 -2.30 1.39
N GLY A 65 -4.60 -3.07 0.94
CA GLY A 65 -4.05 -4.19 1.71
C GLY A 65 -3.43 -3.74 3.05
N LEU A 66 -2.70 -2.62 3.05
CA LEU A 66 -2.12 -2.04 4.27
C LEU A 66 -3.21 -1.57 5.24
N VAL A 67 -4.26 -0.92 4.72
CA VAL A 67 -5.41 -0.45 5.51
C VAL A 67 -6.13 -1.63 6.19
N ASP A 68 -6.42 -2.71 5.47
CA ASP A 68 -7.07 -3.90 6.06
C ASP A 68 -6.17 -4.58 7.11
N GLN A 69 -4.87 -4.68 6.85
CA GLN A 69 -3.93 -5.23 7.83
C GLN A 69 -3.92 -4.41 9.13
N TYR A 70 -3.87 -3.09 9.02
CA TYR A 70 -3.87 -2.22 10.19
C TYR A 70 -5.20 -2.26 10.96
N ARG A 71 -6.34 -2.32 10.26
CA ARG A 71 -7.66 -2.55 10.89
C ARG A 71 -7.68 -3.82 11.75
N ARG A 72 -7.12 -4.93 11.26
CA ARG A 72 -7.04 -6.20 12.01
C ARG A 72 -6.16 -6.09 13.25
N VAL A 73 -5.06 -5.32 13.19
CA VAL A 73 -4.20 -5.05 14.34
C VAL A 73 -4.97 -4.25 15.40
N LEU A 74 -5.72 -3.22 15.00
CA LEU A 74 -6.56 -2.44 15.91
C LEU A 74 -7.61 -3.31 16.61
N GLU A 75 -8.33 -4.14 15.85
CA GLU A 75 -9.33 -5.06 16.41
C GLU A 75 -8.71 -6.03 17.41
N THR A 76 -7.56 -6.61 17.07
CA THR A 76 -6.84 -7.53 17.96
C THR A 76 -6.45 -6.84 19.26
N THR A 77 -5.93 -5.61 19.17
CA THR A 77 -5.52 -4.81 20.33
C THR A 77 -6.73 -4.44 21.21
N ASP A 78 -7.88 -4.12 20.61
CA ASP A 78 -9.09 -3.80 21.36
C ASP A 78 -9.66 -5.04 22.05
N TYR A 79 -9.71 -6.19 21.38
CA TYR A 79 -10.13 -7.44 21.99
C TYR A 79 -9.24 -7.84 23.16
N GLU A 80 -7.91 -7.75 23.02
CA GLU A 80 -6.98 -8.02 24.12
C GLU A 80 -7.23 -7.10 25.31
N ARG A 81 -7.42 -5.79 25.07
CA ARG A 81 -7.72 -4.81 26.11
C ARG A 81 -9.01 -5.17 26.85
N ARG A 82 -10.08 -5.48 26.12
CA ARG A 82 -11.39 -5.83 26.69
C ARG A 82 -11.34 -7.14 27.47
N LEU A 83 -10.58 -8.13 26.99
CA LEU A 83 -10.39 -9.40 27.69
C LEU A 83 -9.70 -9.19 29.04
N LYS A 84 -8.59 -8.45 29.07
CA LYS A 84 -7.87 -8.13 30.31
C LYS A 84 -8.75 -7.39 31.33
N ALA A 85 -9.58 -6.45 30.86
CA ALA A 85 -10.51 -5.72 31.72
C ALA A 85 -11.56 -6.64 32.36
N LEU A 86 -12.05 -7.64 31.62
CA LEU A 86 -12.99 -8.65 32.14
C LEU A 86 -12.31 -9.64 33.09
N GLU A 87 -11.09 -10.06 32.80
CA GLU A 87 -10.33 -10.97 33.66
C GLU A 87 -9.95 -10.32 35.00
N ALA A 88 -9.70 -9.00 35.02
CA ALA A 88 -9.41 -8.25 36.24
C ALA A 88 -10.64 -8.03 37.15
N GLN A 89 -11.86 -8.30 36.67
CA GLN A 89 -13.09 -8.21 37.45
C GLN A 89 -13.47 -9.53 38.14
N LYS A 90 -12.68 -10.59 37.97
CA LYS A 90 -12.81 -11.87 38.69
C LYS A 90 -11.89 -11.91 39.91
#